data_AF-A0A2E6BWJ1-F1
#
_entry.id   AF-A0A2E6BWJ1-F1
#
_cell.length_a   1.000
_cell.length_b   1.000
_cell.length_c   1.000
_cell.angle_alpha   90.00
_cell.angle_beta   90.00
_cell.angle_gamma   90.00
#
_symmetry.space_group_name_H-M   'P 1'
#
loop_
_entity.id
_entity.type
_entity.pdbx_description
1 polymer ?
#
loop_
_entity_poly.entity_id
_entity_poly.type
_entity_poly.pdbx_seq_one_letter_code
_entity_poly.pdbx_strand_id
1 'polypeptide(L)' 'MEKTILTGKCSACDEKKPTFLYHGSNSKKIELCKACYDKYHAKEMIQYWKDHIAEEKLRTGIE' A
#
# COMPACT_ATOMS: atom_id res chain seq x y z
N MET A 1 -16.37 6.11 9.97
CA MET A 1 -16.09 6.28 8.54
C MET A 1 -16.67 5.08 7.80
N GLU A 2 -17.79 5.26 7.12
CA GLU A 2 -18.41 4.21 6.31
C GLU A 2 -17.50 3.93 5.10
N LYS A 3 -16.85 2.76 5.09
CA LYS A 3 -16.11 2.29 3.91
C LYS A 3 -17.15 1.94 2.84
N THR A 4 -17.36 2.84 1.88
CA THR A 4 -18.20 2.57 0.71
C THR A 4 -17.64 1.33 0.01
N ILE A 5 -18.39 0.24 0.04
CA ILE A 5 -18.07 -0.99 -0.70
C ILE A 5 -18.44 -0.72 -2.15
N LEU A 6 -17.45 -0.68 -3.04
CA LEU A 6 -17.69 -0.59 -4.47
C LEU A 6 -17.59 -1.99 -5.06
N THR A 7 -18.60 -2.43 -5.79
CA THR A 7 -18.50 -3.60 -6.67
C THR A 7 -17.84 -3.16 -7.97
N GLY A 8 -16.54 -2.85 -7.89
CA GLY A 8 -15.74 -2.29 -8.97
C GLY A 8 -14.81 -3.30 -9.64
N LYS A 9 -13.91 -2.77 -10.48
CA LYS A 9 -12.85 -3.53 -11.15
C LYS A 9 -11.54 -3.17 -10.47
N CYS A 10 -10.86 -4.15 -9.88
CA CYS A 10 -9.60 -3.90 -9.18
C CYS A 10 -8.56 -3.31 -10.14
N SER A 11 -7.99 -2.14 -9.81
CA SER A 11 -7.01 -1.48 -10.67
C SER A 11 -5.67 -2.24 -10.79
N ALA A 12 -5.42 -3.24 -9.92
CA ALA A 12 -4.17 -4.00 -9.91
C ALA A 12 -4.26 -5.39 -10.55
N CYS A 13 -5.44 -5.99 -10.61
CA CYS A 13 -5.60 -7.35 -11.16
C CYS A 13 -6.75 -7.48 -12.14
N ASP A 14 -7.43 -6.37 -12.47
CA ASP A 14 -8.50 -6.27 -13.46
C ASP A 14 -9.74 -7.16 -13.22
N GLU A 15 -9.81 -7.86 -12.08
CA GLU A 15 -10.96 -8.69 -11.73
C GLU A 15 -12.11 -7.84 -11.16
N LYS A 16 -13.35 -8.19 -11.55
CA LYS A 16 -14.57 -7.65 -10.94
C LYS A 16 -14.83 -8.35 -9.61
N LYS A 17 -14.62 -7.65 -8.51
CA LYS A 17 -14.78 -8.16 -7.14
C LYS A 17 -14.96 -6.98 -6.18
N PRO A 18 -15.29 -7.20 -4.90
CA PRO A 18 -15.39 -6.10 -3.95
C PRO A 18 -14.08 -5.31 -3.89
N THR A 19 -14.16 -4.04 -4.26
CA THR A 19 -13.07 -3.08 -4.22
C THR A 19 -13.36 -1.99 -3.20
N PHE A 20 -12.29 -1.35 -2.74
CA PHE A 20 -12.33 -0.25 -1.79
C PHE A 20 -11.34 0.83 -2.25
N LEU A 21 -11.64 2.06 -1.89
CA LEU A 21 -10.73 3.19 -2.07
C LEU A 21 -9.75 3.25 -0.90
N TYR A 22 -8.49 2.93 -1.17
CA TYR A 22 -7.39 2.98 -0.19
C TYR A 22 -6.51 4.22 -0.39
N HIS A 23 -5.76 4.60 0.65
CA HIS A 23 -4.75 5.67 0.55
C HIS A 23 -3.47 5.12 -0.08
N GLY A 24 -3.07 5.67 -1.24
CA GLY A 24 -1.78 5.36 -1.88
C GLY A 24 -0.67 6.37 -1.54
N SER A 25 0.55 6.11 -2.04
CA SER A 25 1.80 6.84 -1.68
C SER A 25 1.82 8.35 -1.97
N ASN A 26 0.78 8.91 -2.61
CA ASN A 26 0.71 10.33 -2.99
C ASN A 26 -0.63 10.98 -2.60
N SER A 27 -1.25 10.52 -1.51
CA SER A 27 -2.59 10.95 -1.06
C SER A 27 -3.73 10.71 -2.08
N LYS A 28 -3.42 10.12 -3.23
CA LYS A 28 -4.40 9.68 -4.22
C LYS A 28 -5.08 8.41 -3.72
N LYS A 29 -6.40 8.38 -3.84
CA LYS A 29 -7.19 7.18 -3.56
C LYS A 29 -6.99 6.17 -4.68
N ILE A 30 -6.69 4.93 -4.32
CA ILE A 30 -6.53 3.81 -5.26
C ILE A 30 -7.66 2.81 -5.05
N GLU A 31 -8.31 2.40 -6.13
CA GLU A 31 -9.36 1.38 -6.08
C GLU A 31 -8.74 0.00 -6.22
N LEU A 32 -8.69 -0.75 -5.12
CA LEU A 32 -8.14 -2.10 -5.07
C LEU A 32 -9.10 -3.06 -4.39
N CYS A 33 -8.99 -4.34 -4.71
CA CYS A 33 -9.54 -5.37 -3.84
C CYS A 33 -8.67 -5.53 -2.60
N LYS A 34 -9.22 -6.14 -1.54
CA LYS A 34 -8.51 -6.42 -0.29
C LYS A 34 -7.17 -7.13 -0.53
N ALA A 35 -7.15 -8.22 -1.29
CA ALA A 35 -5.93 -9.00 -1.53
C ALA A 35 -4.83 -8.21 -2.28
N CYS A 36 -5.20 -7.36 -3.23
CA CYS A 36 -4.25 -6.50 -3.92
C CYS A 36 -3.75 -5.37 -3.02
N TYR A 37 -4.63 -4.83 -2.16
CA TYR A 37 -4.25 -3.84 -1.17
C TYR A 37 -3.29 -4.40 -0.13
N ASP A 38 -3.53 -5.61 0.41
CA ASP A 38 -2.62 -6.27 1.35
C ASP A 38 -1.20 -6.42 0.75
N LYS A 39 -1.10 -6.84 -0.53
CA LYS A 39 0.18 -6.93 -1.24
C LYS A 39 0.85 -5.56 -1.44
N TYR A 40 0.06 -4.54 -1.78
CA TYR A 40 0.53 -3.18 -1.95
C TYR A 40 1.07 -2.62 -0.62
N HIS A 41 0.28 -2.72 0.45
CA HIS A 41 0.63 -2.23 1.78
C HIS A 41 1.85 -2.97 2.34
N ALA A 42 1.97 -4.28 2.12
CA ALA A 42 3.16 -5.03 2.50
C ALA A 42 4.43 -4.50 1.82
N LYS A 43 4.36 -4.12 0.53
CA LYS A 43 5.49 -3.49 -0.17
C LYS A 43 5.84 -2.12 0.41
N GLU A 44 4.84 -1.29 0.71
CA GLU A 44 5.07 0.03 1.34
C GLU A 44 5.74 -0.12 2.71
N MET A 45 5.26 -1.06 3.53
CA MET A 45 5.87 -1.35 4.83
C MET A 45 7.31 -1.84 4.67
N ILE A 46 7.60 -2.74 3.72
CA ILE A 46 8.98 -3.19 3.47
C ILE A 46 9.87 -2.03 3.06
N GLN A 47 9.38 -1.12 2.22
CA GLN A 47 10.16 0.05 1.80
C GLN A 47 10.43 0.98 2.98
N TYR A 48 9.41 1.31 3.78
CA TYR A 48 9.56 2.11 4.99
C TYR A 48 10.63 1.53 5.92
N TRP A 49 10.60 0.22 6.15
CA TRP A 49 11.58 -0.44 7.01
C TRP A 49 13.01 -0.40 6.43
N LYS A 50 13.17 -0.51 5.10
CA LYS A 50 14.47 -0.40 4.45
C LYS A 50 15.05 1.00 4.59
N ASP A 51 14.24 2.03 4.34
CA ASP A 51 14.65 3.43 4.54
C ASP A 51 15.06 3.66 6.00
N HIS A 52 14.25 3.20 6.95
CA HIS A 52 14.56 3.36 8.37
C HIS A 52 15.86 2.66 8.78
N ILE A 53 16.12 1.45 8.29
CA ILE A 53 17.40 0.75 8.54
C ILE A 53 18.57 1.51 7.90
N ALA A 54 18.40 2.07 6.70
CA ALA A 54 19.44 2.85 6.03
C ALA A 54 19.75 4.14 6.82
N GLU A 55 18.74 4.85 7.30
CA GLU A 55 18.90 6.01 8.17
C GLU A 55 19.63 5.65 9.48
N GLU A 56 19.24 4.55 10.13
CA GLU A 56 19.90 4.09 11.36
C GLU A 56 21.37 3.71 11.12
N LYS A 57 21.70 3.08 9.99
CA LYS A 57 23.09 2.78 9.59
C LYS A 57 23.90 4.06 9.37
N LEU A 58 23.33 5.05 8.67
CA LEU A 58 23.97 6.35 8.47
C LEU A 58 24.20 7.08 9.80
N ARG A 59 23.24 7.02 10.73
CA ARG A 59 23.35 7.68 12.04
C ARG A 59 24.39 7.01 12.94
N THR A 60 24.52 5.69 12.86
CA THR A 60 25.42 4.91 13.73
C THR A 60 26.83 4.76 13.16
N GLY A 61 27.04 5.09 11.87
CA GLY A 61 28.35 5.03 11.23
C GLY A 61 28.92 3.60 11.11
N ILE A 62 28.05 2.58 11.19
CA ILE A 62 28.46 1.17 11.08
C ILE A 62 28.43 0.81 9.59
N GLU A 63 29.62 0.82 8.97
CA GLU A 63 29.88 0.33 7.61
C GLU A 63 29.95 -1.21 7.56
#